data_AF-A0A9P1P016-F1
#
_entry.id   AF-A0A9P1P016-F1
#
_cell.length_a   1.000
_cell.length_b   1.000
_cell.length_c   1.000
_cell.angle_alpha   90.00
_cell.angle_beta   90.00
_cell.angle_gamma   90.00
#
_symmetry.space_group_name_H-M   'P 1'
#
loop_
_entity.id
_entity.type
_entity.pdbx_description
1 polymer ?
#
loop_
_entity_poly.entity_id
_entity_poly.type
_entity_poly.pdbx_seq_one_letter_code
_entity_poly.pdbx_strand_id
1 'polypeptide(L)'
;MKLLHPGHLHRLLIQSTAITILSSVGLVTGWVPNLTAPSLTASFSTTARAGNPTFTNQEITSYAQAAIALESRRHQAVEEIKRIVGQVPRIVCDEPTSINMLPGNAPQIAVSYCDQAKRIIESKGLTVSRFNEITRHQQSDSRFRERIQAEILRIMQSPDAQ
;
A
#
# COMPACT_ATOMS: atom_id res chain seq x y z
N MET A 1 47.12 31.13 42.25
CA MET A 1 47.82 31.87 41.18
C MET A 1 47.14 31.57 39.86
N LYS A 2 46.68 32.64 39.18
CA LYS A 2 46.15 32.65 37.82
C LYS A 2 47.32 32.92 36.86
N LEU A 3 47.21 32.42 35.63
CA LEU A 3 47.69 32.97 34.33
C LEU A 3 48.07 31.77 33.43
N LEU A 4 47.23 31.34 32.47
CA LEU A 4 46.85 31.97 31.19
C LEU A 4 48.08 32.20 30.30
N HIS A 5 48.11 31.65 29.07
CA HIS A 5 48.17 32.45 27.83
C HIS A 5 47.95 31.63 26.53
N PRO A 6 47.51 32.28 25.44
CA PRO A 6 46.85 31.69 24.27
C PRO A 6 47.62 31.87 22.95
N GLY A 7 47.16 31.17 21.90
CA GLY A 7 46.89 31.70 20.57
C GLY A 7 48.03 32.19 19.64
N HIS A 8 47.76 32.04 18.34
CA HIS A 8 48.15 32.96 17.27
C HIS A 8 49.41 32.64 16.43
N LEU A 9 49.30 31.68 15.51
CA LEU A 9 50.08 31.72 14.25
C LEU A 9 49.24 31.20 13.06
N HIS A 10 48.02 31.76 12.94
CA HIS A 10 47.17 31.64 11.75
C HIS A 10 47.35 32.90 10.88
N ARG A 11 48.52 33.03 10.24
CA ARG A 11 48.87 34.11 9.29
C ARG A 11 50.22 33.70 8.71
N LEU A 12 50.34 33.17 7.51
CA LEU A 12 50.37 33.84 6.22
C LEU A 12 50.68 32.65 5.27
N LEU A 13 49.90 32.30 4.25
CA LEU A 13 49.96 32.81 2.87
C LEU A 13 48.87 31.98 2.14
N ILE A 14 47.67 32.51 1.89
CA ILE A 14 47.31 33.29 0.69
C ILE A 14 47.45 32.48 -0.62
N GLN A 15 46.27 32.08 -1.12
CA GLN A 15 45.80 32.04 -2.52
C GLN A 15 46.58 31.23 -3.57
N SER A 16 45.91 30.21 -4.13
CA SER A 16 45.23 30.29 -5.45
C SER A 16 45.23 28.94 -6.20
N THR A 17 44.05 28.56 -6.75
CA THR A 17 43.78 27.84 -8.03
C THR A 17 44.54 26.54 -8.35
N ALA A 18 44.01 25.49 -8.99
CA ALA A 18 42.74 25.23 -9.68
C ALA A 18 42.69 23.73 -10.06
N ILE A 19 41.46 23.18 -10.09
CA ILE A 19 40.81 22.37 -11.14
C ILE A 19 41.63 21.32 -11.93
N THR A 20 41.12 20.08 -11.82
CA THR A 20 41.04 18.92 -12.75
C THR A 20 42.28 18.39 -13.48
N ILE A 21 42.42 17.06 -13.44
CA ILE A 21 43.02 16.30 -14.55
C ILE A 21 42.00 15.21 -14.97
N LEU A 22 41.37 15.44 -16.12
CA LEU A 22 40.68 14.43 -16.93
C LEU A 22 41.74 13.55 -17.59
N SER A 23 41.62 12.23 -17.51
CA SER A 23 42.39 11.31 -18.34
C SER A 23 41.49 10.70 -19.40
N SER A 24 41.60 11.22 -20.61
CA SER A 24 41.03 10.64 -21.83
C SER A 24 42.06 10.72 -22.95
N VAL A 25 42.48 9.55 -23.44
CA VAL A 25 43.09 9.32 -24.77
C VAL A 25 42.65 7.88 -25.11
N GLY A 26 41.85 7.60 -26.15
CA GLY A 26 42.11 7.75 -27.59
C GLY A 26 42.25 6.32 -28.15
N LEU A 27 41.53 5.88 -29.18
CA LEU A 27 41.94 6.09 -30.56
C LEU A 27 40.77 5.86 -31.54
N VAL A 28 40.86 6.65 -32.60
CA VAL A 28 40.02 6.79 -33.79
C VAL A 28 40.36 5.72 -34.82
N THR A 29 39.36 5.17 -35.53
CA THR A 29 39.41 4.92 -36.99
C THR A 29 38.01 4.71 -37.62
N GLY A 30 37.58 5.67 -38.46
CA GLY A 30 36.62 5.52 -39.59
C GLY A 30 35.12 5.63 -39.28
N TRP A 31 34.42 6.76 -39.49
CA TRP A 31 33.78 7.27 -40.76
C TRP A 31 32.87 6.21 -41.42
N VAL A 32 31.54 6.36 -41.55
CA VAL A 32 30.73 7.41 -42.24
C VAL A 32 29.29 7.46 -41.63
N PRO A 33 28.60 8.60 -41.51
CA PRO A 33 27.20 8.63 -41.05
C PRO A 33 26.27 8.21 -42.20
N ASN A 34 25.66 7.04 -42.10
CA ASN A 34 24.48 6.72 -42.91
C ASN A 34 23.25 7.27 -42.16
N LEU A 35 22.65 8.33 -42.70
CA LEU A 35 21.36 8.88 -42.26
C LEU A 35 20.23 7.93 -42.65
N THR A 36 20.22 6.74 -42.06
CA THR A 36 19.01 5.91 -42.01
C THR A 36 18.21 6.38 -40.81
N ALA A 37 17.18 7.18 -41.07
CA ALA A 37 16.16 7.50 -40.08
C ALA A 37 15.68 6.17 -39.44
N PRO A 38 15.85 5.96 -38.12
CA PRO A 38 15.02 5.00 -37.46
C PRO A 38 13.62 5.60 -37.51
N SER A 39 12.77 5.06 -38.38
CA SER A 39 11.34 5.24 -38.29
C SER A 39 10.96 5.08 -36.82
N LEU A 40 10.58 6.20 -36.19
CA LEU A 40 9.86 6.21 -34.93
C LEU A 40 8.63 5.34 -35.16
N THR A 41 8.77 4.04 -34.92
CA THR A 41 7.65 3.21 -34.55
C THR A 41 7.27 3.74 -33.18
N ALA A 42 6.44 4.80 -33.21
CA ALA A 42 5.61 5.13 -32.08
C ALA A 42 4.78 3.87 -31.84
N SER A 43 5.28 2.99 -30.97
CA SER A 43 4.48 1.99 -30.32
C SER A 43 3.40 2.76 -29.60
N PHE A 44 2.27 2.94 -30.27
CA PHE A 44 1.00 3.25 -29.65
C PHE A 44 0.72 2.07 -28.73
N SER A 45 1.25 2.16 -27.51
CA SER A 45 0.71 1.41 -26.39
C SER A 45 -0.68 1.98 -26.19
N THR A 46 -1.65 1.43 -26.92
CA THR A 46 -3.05 1.54 -26.58
C THR A 46 -3.16 0.89 -25.21
N THR A 47 -2.98 1.67 -24.15
CA THR A 47 -3.51 1.28 -22.87
C THR A 47 -5.01 1.21 -23.11
N ALA A 48 -5.50 0.00 -23.34
CA ALA A 48 -6.90 -0.30 -23.18
C ALA A 48 -7.22 0.21 -21.78
N ARG A 49 -7.91 1.35 -21.70
CA ARG A 49 -8.52 1.82 -20.47
C ARG A 49 -9.59 0.77 -20.17
N ALA A 50 -9.18 -0.33 -19.55
CA ALA A 50 -10.09 -1.18 -18.80
C ALA A 50 -10.81 -0.21 -17.89
N GLY A 51 -12.12 -0.06 -18.08
CA GLY A 51 -12.92 0.89 -17.33
C GLY A 51 -12.69 0.62 -15.85
N ASN A 52 -11.99 1.52 -15.16
CA ASN A 52 -11.80 1.36 -13.72
C ASN A 52 -13.19 1.31 -13.10
N PRO A 53 -13.48 0.31 -12.24
CA PRO A 53 -14.75 0.27 -11.55
C PRO A 53 -14.95 1.60 -10.85
N THR A 54 -16.04 2.28 -11.20
CA THR A 54 -16.35 3.57 -10.61
C THR A 54 -17.05 3.30 -9.27
N PHE A 55 -16.36 3.64 -8.17
CA PHE A 55 -16.91 3.57 -6.82
C PHE A 55 -17.43 4.95 -6.41
N THR A 56 -18.67 5.00 -5.93
CA THR A 56 -19.29 6.22 -5.43
C THR A 56 -18.69 6.62 -4.08
N ASN A 57 -18.80 7.90 -3.70
CA ASN A 57 -18.36 8.35 -2.38
C ASN A 57 -19.15 7.65 -1.26
N GLN A 58 -20.44 7.37 -1.47
CA GLN A 58 -21.25 6.62 -0.52
C GLN A 58 -20.71 5.19 -0.32
N GLU A 59 -20.35 4.48 -1.39
CA GLU A 59 -19.77 3.14 -1.27
C GLU A 59 -18.42 3.15 -0.53
N ILE A 60 -17.62 4.20 -0.73
CA ILE A 60 -16.36 4.40 0.00
C ILE A 60 -16.63 4.61 1.49
N THR A 61 -17.60 5.47 1.85
CA THR A 61 -18.00 5.68 3.25
C THR A 61 -18.54 4.40 3.87
N SER A 62 -19.46 3.70 3.20
CA SER A 62 -20.01 2.41 3.67
C SER A 62 -18.93 1.36 3.86
N TYR A 63 -17.96 1.28 2.93
CA TYR A 63 -16.83 0.37 3.03
C TYR A 63 -15.95 0.70 4.23
N ALA A 64 -15.59 1.97 4.41
CA ALA A 64 -14.77 2.41 5.54
C ALA A 64 -15.46 2.11 6.87
N GLN A 65 -16.75 2.41 7.00
CA GLN A 65 -17.53 2.07 8.20
C GLN A 65 -17.57 0.56 8.47
N ALA A 66 -17.79 -0.26 7.43
CA ALA A 66 -17.78 -1.71 7.55
C ALA A 66 -16.38 -2.22 7.97
N ALA A 67 -15.31 -1.75 7.32
CA ALA A 67 -13.94 -2.15 7.62
C ALA A 67 -13.56 -1.82 9.08
N ILE A 68 -13.91 -0.64 9.58
CA ILE A 68 -13.69 -0.26 10.99
C ILE A 68 -14.44 -1.22 11.93
N ALA A 69 -15.71 -1.50 11.67
CA ALA A 69 -16.54 -2.36 12.52
C ALA A 69 -16.09 -3.84 12.48
N LEU A 70 -15.49 -4.29 11.38
CA LEU A 70 -14.98 -5.64 11.21
C LEU A 70 -13.65 -5.86 11.94
N GLU A 71 -12.82 -4.84 12.08
CA GLU A 71 -11.42 -5.03 12.50
C GLU A 71 -11.32 -5.59 13.93
N SER A 72 -12.11 -5.08 14.87
CA SER A 72 -12.14 -5.60 16.24
C SER A 72 -12.57 -7.08 16.30
N ARG A 73 -13.58 -7.45 15.51
CA ARG A 73 -14.11 -8.82 15.44
C ARG A 73 -13.11 -9.77 14.77
N ARG A 74 -12.41 -9.28 13.75
CA ARG A 74 -11.36 -10.04 13.06
C ARG A 74 -10.22 -10.39 14.03
N HIS A 75 -9.77 -9.41 14.82
CA HIS A 75 -8.76 -9.65 15.84
C HIS A 75 -9.21 -10.66 16.88
N GLN A 76 -10.45 -10.55 17.38
CA GLN A 76 -10.99 -11.50 18.35
C GLN A 76 -11.03 -12.93 17.79
N ALA A 77 -11.59 -13.11 16.59
CA ALA A 77 -11.71 -14.43 15.97
C ALA A 77 -10.34 -15.06 15.70
N VAL A 78 -9.37 -14.27 15.21
CA VAL A 78 -8.00 -14.73 14.99
C VAL A 78 -7.37 -15.20 16.30
N GLU A 79 -7.47 -14.42 17.38
CA GLU A 79 -6.89 -14.80 18.67
C GLU A 79 -7.56 -16.03 19.29
N GLU A 80 -8.88 -16.19 19.16
CA GLU A 80 -9.59 -17.38 19.62
C GLU A 80 -9.17 -18.63 18.83
N ILE A 81 -9.08 -18.53 17.49
CA ILE A 81 -8.64 -19.63 16.64
C ILE A 81 -7.16 -19.96 16.92
N LYS A 82 -6.31 -18.95 17.11
CA LYS A 82 -4.89 -19.09 17.43
C LYS A 82 -4.65 -19.92 18.70
N ARG A 83 -5.50 -19.77 19.73
CA ARG A 83 -5.43 -20.59 20.95
C ARG A 83 -5.71 -22.07 20.72
N ILE A 84 -6.41 -22.42 19.65
CA ILE A 84 -6.77 -23.80 19.29
C ILE A 84 -5.72 -24.40 18.35
N VAL A 85 -5.32 -23.63 17.34
CA VAL A 85 -4.53 -24.15 16.19
C VAL A 85 -3.06 -23.75 16.22
N GLY A 86 -2.66 -22.84 17.12
CA GLY A 86 -1.35 -22.20 17.08
C GLY A 86 -1.26 -21.20 15.92
N GLN A 87 -0.78 -21.64 14.75
CA GLN A 87 -0.69 -20.76 13.58
C GLN A 87 -2.01 -20.77 12.81
N VAL A 88 -2.70 -19.63 12.75
CA VAL A 88 -3.98 -19.51 12.04
C VAL A 88 -3.76 -19.66 10.52
N PRO A 89 -4.37 -20.67 9.87
CA PRO A 89 -4.24 -20.86 8.43
C PRO A 89 -5.07 -19.81 7.67
N ARG A 90 -4.96 -19.79 6.34
CA ARG A 90 -5.85 -18.97 5.51
C ARG A 90 -7.27 -19.54 5.59
N ILE A 91 -8.19 -18.73 6.09
CA ILE A 91 -9.63 -19.04 6.20
C ILE A 91 -10.36 -18.16 5.19
N VAL A 92 -11.26 -18.74 4.39
CA VAL A 92 -12.08 -18.02 3.41
C VAL A 92 -13.55 -18.32 3.66
N CYS A 93 -14.34 -17.29 3.88
CA CYS A 93 -15.74 -17.43 4.29
C CYS A 93 -16.64 -18.09 3.24
N ASP A 94 -16.26 -18.07 1.97
CA ASP A 94 -16.96 -18.72 0.86
C ASP A 94 -16.35 -20.06 0.45
N GLU A 95 -15.33 -20.54 1.17
CA GLU A 95 -14.66 -21.81 0.92
C GLU A 95 -14.87 -22.76 2.11
N PRO A 96 -15.93 -23.60 2.11
CA PRO A 96 -16.26 -24.48 3.24
C PRO A 96 -15.11 -25.40 3.65
N THR A 97 -14.29 -25.84 2.69
CA THR A 97 -13.09 -26.65 2.94
C THR A 97 -12.09 -25.93 3.85
N SER A 98 -11.87 -24.63 3.67
CA SER A 98 -10.96 -23.83 4.52
C SER A 98 -11.42 -23.73 5.98
N ILE A 99 -12.72 -23.87 6.23
CA ILE A 99 -13.35 -23.83 7.55
C ILE A 99 -13.38 -25.22 8.18
N ASN A 100 -13.85 -26.22 7.42
CA ASN A 100 -14.05 -27.59 7.92
C ASN A 100 -12.74 -28.31 8.24
N MET A 101 -11.61 -27.87 7.69
CA MET A 101 -10.28 -28.39 8.02
C MET A 101 -9.71 -27.85 9.34
N LEU A 102 -10.35 -26.86 9.96
CA LEU A 102 -9.89 -26.32 11.24
C LEU A 102 -10.18 -27.35 12.37
N PRO A 103 -9.23 -27.61 13.28
CA PRO A 103 -9.43 -28.59 14.35
C PRO A 103 -10.27 -28.01 15.50
N GLY A 104 -10.84 -28.91 16.31
CA GLY A 104 -11.58 -28.55 17.52
C GLY A 104 -12.81 -27.70 17.22
N ASN A 105 -13.01 -26.63 18.00
CA ASN A 105 -14.12 -25.69 17.85
C ASN A 105 -13.79 -24.48 16.95
N ALA A 106 -12.63 -24.47 16.29
CA ALA A 106 -12.24 -23.39 15.38
C ALA A 106 -13.18 -23.21 14.17
N PRO A 107 -13.79 -24.25 13.57
CA PRO A 107 -14.79 -24.08 12.52
C PRO A 107 -15.96 -23.19 12.95
N GLN A 108 -16.49 -23.37 14.17
CA GLN A 108 -17.62 -22.61 14.68
C GLN A 108 -17.27 -21.13 14.89
N ILE A 109 -16.06 -20.84 15.36
CA ILE A 109 -15.56 -19.47 15.50
C ILE A 109 -15.43 -18.80 14.13
N ALA A 110 -14.89 -19.51 13.14
CA ALA A 110 -14.77 -19.02 11.77
C ALA A 110 -16.15 -18.74 11.13
N VAL A 111 -17.11 -19.68 11.25
CA VAL A 111 -18.49 -19.47 10.76
C VAL A 111 -19.14 -18.26 11.43
N SER A 112 -19.03 -18.16 12.76
CA SER A 112 -19.58 -17.03 13.51
C SER A 112 -19.01 -15.68 13.04
N TYR A 113 -17.70 -15.61 12.81
CA TYR A 113 -17.06 -14.42 12.25
C TYR A 113 -17.57 -14.12 10.84
N CYS A 114 -17.64 -15.11 9.95
CA CYS A 114 -18.10 -14.94 8.57
C CYS A 114 -19.56 -14.45 8.51
N ASP A 115 -20.44 -14.98 9.35
CA ASP A 115 -21.84 -14.54 9.44
C ASP A 115 -21.96 -13.11 9.97
N GLN A 116 -21.20 -12.77 11.01
CA GLN A 116 -21.16 -11.41 11.53
C GLN A 116 -20.62 -10.44 10.49
N ALA A 117 -19.58 -10.84 9.75
CA ALA A 117 -18.97 -10.00 8.75
C ALA A 117 -19.96 -9.67 7.62
N LYS A 118 -20.67 -10.70 7.13
CA LYS A 118 -21.75 -10.53 6.15
C LYS A 118 -22.81 -9.53 6.62
N ARG A 119 -23.33 -9.70 7.85
CA ARG A 119 -24.36 -8.81 8.42
C ARG A 119 -23.88 -7.37 8.55
N ILE A 120 -22.64 -7.15 8.99
CA ILE A 120 -22.06 -5.81 9.12
C ILE A 120 -21.97 -5.14 7.75
N ILE A 121 -21.43 -5.85 6.74
CA ILE A 121 -21.31 -5.35 5.37
C ILE A 121 -22.69 -4.97 4.82
N GLU A 122 -23.66 -5.86 4.95
CA GLU A 122 -25.04 -5.64 4.47
C GLU A 122 -25.75 -4.51 5.20
N SER A 123 -25.52 -4.34 6.51
CA SER A 123 -26.07 -3.23 7.30
C SER A 123 -25.58 -1.85 6.84
N LYS A 124 -24.44 -1.78 6.14
CA LYS A 124 -23.87 -0.56 5.57
C LYS A 124 -24.29 -0.33 4.12
N GLY A 125 -25.23 -1.12 3.60
CA GLY A 125 -25.76 -0.99 2.24
C GLY A 125 -24.83 -1.55 1.15
N LEU A 126 -23.86 -2.39 1.52
CA LEU A 126 -23.00 -3.08 0.57
C LEU A 126 -23.38 -4.56 0.46
N THR A 127 -23.18 -5.15 -0.72
CA THR A 127 -23.12 -6.61 -0.83
C THR A 127 -21.71 -7.10 -0.49
N VAL A 128 -21.57 -8.36 -0.07
CA VAL A 128 -20.25 -8.97 0.17
C VAL A 128 -19.37 -8.90 -1.10
N SER A 129 -19.97 -9.13 -2.28
CA SER A 129 -19.25 -9.02 -3.55
C SER A 129 -18.71 -7.60 -3.79
N ARG A 130 -19.52 -6.57 -3.53
CA ARG A 130 -19.11 -5.18 -3.72
C ARG A 130 -18.05 -4.75 -2.70
N PHE A 131 -18.18 -5.17 -1.45
CA PHE A 131 -17.14 -4.99 -0.43
C PHE A 131 -15.81 -5.60 -0.88
N ASN A 132 -15.82 -6.86 -1.33
CA ASN A 132 -14.63 -7.56 -1.81
C ASN A 132 -14.03 -6.91 -3.07
N GLU A 133 -14.84 -6.34 -3.95
CA GLU A 133 -14.36 -5.57 -5.11
C GLU A 133 -13.59 -4.32 -4.68
N ILE A 134 -14.13 -3.55 -3.73
CA ILE A 134 -13.47 -2.38 -3.14
C ILE A 134 -12.16 -2.80 -2.46
N THR A 135 -12.17 -3.90 -1.68
CA THR A 135 -10.96 -4.44 -1.03
C THR A 135 -9.87 -4.78 -2.04
N ARG A 136 -10.21 -5.49 -3.14
CA ARG A 136 -9.24 -5.83 -4.19
C ARG A 136 -8.73 -4.57 -4.90
N HIS A 137 -9.62 -3.63 -5.22
CA HIS A 137 -9.22 -2.41 -5.91
C HIS A 137 -8.27 -1.55 -5.07
N GLN A 138 -8.52 -1.44 -3.76
CA GLN A 138 -7.62 -0.78 -2.80
C GLN A 138 -6.22 -1.43 -2.73
N GLN A 139 -6.11 -2.74 -2.96
CA GLN A 139 -4.80 -3.42 -2.99
C GLN A 139 -3.99 -3.04 -4.23
N SER A 140 -4.65 -2.85 -5.38
CA SER A 140 -4.01 -2.56 -6.67
C SER A 140 -3.83 -1.07 -6.99
N ASP A 141 -4.66 -0.18 -6.43
CA ASP A 141 -4.63 1.26 -6.73
C ASP A 141 -4.24 2.08 -5.47
N SER A 142 -3.05 2.68 -5.49
CA SER A 142 -2.53 3.48 -4.38
C SER A 142 -3.32 4.75 -4.12
N ARG A 143 -3.81 5.44 -5.16
CA ARG A 143 -4.61 6.67 -5.00
C ARG A 143 -5.97 6.34 -4.40
N PHE A 144 -6.57 5.23 -4.82
CA PHE A 144 -7.81 4.76 -4.23
C PHE A 144 -7.59 4.36 -2.76
N ARG A 145 -6.48 3.69 -2.44
CA ARG A 145 -6.11 3.36 -1.06
C ARG A 145 -5.96 4.58 -0.17
N GLU A 146 -5.31 5.63 -0.64
CA GLU A 146 -5.20 6.91 0.09
C GLU A 146 -6.58 7.53 0.37
N ARG A 147 -7.51 7.48 -0.61
CA ARG A 147 -8.89 7.94 -0.41
C ARG A 147 -9.63 7.16 0.67
N ILE A 148 -9.52 5.82 0.68
CA ILE A 148 -10.12 4.99 1.75
C ILE A 148 -9.52 5.35 3.11
N GLN A 149 -8.19 5.52 3.20
CA GLN A 149 -7.53 5.86 4.45
C GLN A 149 -7.98 7.23 4.98
N ALA A 150 -8.08 8.24 4.10
CA ALA A 150 -8.60 9.55 4.46
C ALA A 150 -10.04 9.47 5.00
N GLU A 151 -10.89 8.66 4.38
CA GLU A 151 -12.27 8.48 4.84
C GLU A 151 -12.36 7.76 6.19
N ILE A 152 -11.53 6.73 6.43
CA ILE A 152 -11.43 6.06 7.73
C ILE A 152 -11.02 7.07 8.81
N LEU A 153 -10.00 7.90 8.56
CA LEU A 153 -9.55 8.93 9.50
C LEU A 153 -10.66 9.95 9.79
N ARG A 154 -11.37 10.39 8.76
CA ARG A 154 -12.51 11.32 8.90
C ARG A 154 -13.60 10.74 9.80
N ILE A 155 -13.96 9.46 9.62
CA ILE A 155 -14.97 8.77 10.44
C ILE A 155 -14.51 8.66 11.90
N MET A 156 -13.24 8.30 12.12
CA MET A 156 -12.70 8.16 13.48
C MET A 156 -12.59 9.49 14.24
N GLN A 157 -12.41 10.61 13.54
CA GLN A 157 -12.31 11.94 14.14
C GLN A 157 -13.67 12.62 14.35
N SER A 158 -14.75 12.10 13.77
CA SER A 158 -16.11 12.64 13.92
C SER A 158 -17.13 11.52 14.10
N PRO A 159 -17.17 10.89 15.31
CA PRO A 159 -18.01 9.73 15.59
C PRO A 159 -19.51 10.04 15.49
N ASP A 160 -19.90 11.30 15.72
CA ASP A 160 -21.29 11.76 15.82
C ASP A 160 -21.97 12.03 14.46
N ALA A 161 -21.27 11.83 13.34
CA ALA A 161 -21.84 11.97 11.99
C ALA A 161 -22.51 10.66 11.49
N GLN A 162 -22.96 9.81 12.41
CA GLN A 162 -23.53 8.48 12.16
C GLN A 162 -25.05 8.46 12.27
#